data_AF-A0A948RS02-F1
#
_entry.id   AF-A0A948RS02-F1
#
_cell.length_a   1.000
_cell.length_b   1.000
_cell.length_c   1.000
_cell.angle_alpha   90.00
_cell.angle_beta   90.00
_cell.angle_gamma   90.00
#
_symmetry.space_group_name_H-M   'P 1'
#
loop_
_entity.id
_entity.type
_entity.pdbx_description
1 polymer ?
#
loop_
_entity_poly.entity_id
_entity_poly.type
_entity_poly.pdbx_seq_one_letter_code
_entity_poly.pdbx_strand_id
1 'polypeptide(L)'
;METRRVTTKEVKRMAMEASDVSAFMLSAYRNGVLDRFVPILGKAMDGALAEAGVGLEQIVYQIDEAGEDTLRRLGLYFSRSAVLMRLAASDAVMKVLSVMLGTRLVSRSVEAVLRFSLGLVLSSGADAGTLGERLKARAGARRGGPRREAQGGGENGR
;
A
#
# COMPACT_ATOMS: atom_id res chain seq x y z
N MET A 1 0.26 -9.49 -28.13
CA MET A 1 0.64 -9.81 -26.74
C MET A 1 2.12 -10.15 -26.75
N GLU A 2 2.94 -9.24 -26.24
CA GLU A 2 4.40 -9.36 -26.28
C GLU A 2 4.87 -9.91 -24.93
N THR A 3 5.17 -11.21 -24.86
CA THR A 3 5.74 -11.84 -23.66
C THR A 3 7.14 -11.30 -23.42
N ARG A 4 7.28 -10.32 -22.52
CA ARG A 4 8.58 -9.86 -22.01
C ARG A 4 9.31 -11.04 -21.37
N ARG A 5 10.39 -11.51 -22.00
CA ARG A 5 11.31 -12.47 -21.40
C ARG A 5 12.04 -11.78 -20.25
N VAL A 6 11.74 -12.19 -19.02
CA VAL A 6 12.50 -11.81 -17.82
C VAL A 6 13.92 -12.34 -17.98
N THR A 7 14.91 -11.47 -17.84
CA THR A 7 16.32 -11.85 -18.06
C THR A 7 16.84 -12.64 -16.86
N THR A 8 17.75 -13.61 -17.08
CA THR A 8 18.37 -14.43 -16.01
C THR A 8 19.01 -13.60 -14.90
N LYS A 9 19.46 -12.37 -15.24
CA LYS A 9 20.01 -11.40 -14.29
C LYS A 9 18.95 -10.86 -13.32
N GLU A 10 17.73 -10.61 -13.80
CA GLU A 10 16.61 -10.15 -12.96
C GLU A 10 16.15 -11.26 -12.01
N VAL A 11 16.03 -12.49 -12.50
CA VAL A 11 15.66 -13.65 -11.67
C VAL A 11 16.66 -13.85 -10.52
N LYS A 12 17.96 -13.78 -10.82
CA LYS A 12 19.01 -13.92 -9.79
C LYS A 12 18.96 -12.80 -8.75
N ARG A 13 18.62 -11.57 -9.16
CA ARG A 13 18.49 -10.43 -8.25
C ARG A 13 17.28 -10.59 -7.31
N MET A 14 16.14 -10.99 -7.85
CA MET A 14 14.94 -11.26 -7.06
C MET A 14 15.16 -12.41 -6.06
N ALA A 15 15.89 -13.46 -6.46
CA ALA A 15 16.23 -14.56 -5.57
C ALA A 15 17.17 -14.14 -4.41
N MET A 16 18.15 -13.27 -4.68
CA MET A 16 19.01 -12.72 -3.63
C MET A 16 18.23 -11.82 -2.66
N GLU A 17 17.30 -11.01 -3.17
CA GLU A 17 16.46 -10.15 -2.34
C GLU A 17 15.50 -10.96 -1.45
N ALA A 18 14.90 -12.02 -1.97
CA ALA A 18 14.06 -12.94 -1.17
C ALA A 18 14.86 -13.63 -0.04
N SER A 19 16.12 -13.99 -0.31
CA SER A 19 17.01 -14.56 0.71
C SER A 19 17.35 -13.54 1.81
N ASP A 20 17.64 -12.28 1.45
CA ASP A 20 17.99 -11.24 2.41
C ASP A 20 16.78 -10.86 3.30
N VAL A 21 15.57 -10.82 2.74
CA VAL A 21 14.32 -10.62 3.51
C VAL A 21 14.09 -11.79 4.47
N SER A 22 14.25 -13.02 4.00
CA SER A 22 14.06 -14.21 4.84
C SER A 22 15.06 -14.25 6.00
N ALA A 23 16.32 -13.92 5.75
CA ALA A 23 17.36 -13.82 6.77
C ALA A 23 17.06 -12.72 7.80
N PHE A 24 16.62 -11.55 7.33
CA PHE A 24 16.18 -10.45 8.19
C PHE A 24 15.00 -10.88 9.08
N MET A 25 13.96 -11.50 8.50
CA MET A 25 12.77 -11.95 9.24
C MET A 25 13.13 -13.01 10.28
N LEU A 26 13.99 -13.95 9.94
CA LEU A 26 14.47 -14.97 10.87
C LEU A 26 15.28 -14.37 12.02
N SER A 27 16.16 -13.40 11.73
CA SER A 27 16.92 -12.67 12.77
C SER A 27 15.99 -11.85 13.67
N ALA A 28 15.02 -11.14 13.11
CA ALA A 28 14.02 -10.38 13.86
C ALA A 28 13.20 -11.30 14.80
N TYR A 29 12.77 -12.46 14.29
CA TYR A 29 12.06 -13.47 15.07
C TYR A 29 12.94 -14.00 16.22
N ARG A 30 14.15 -14.48 15.92
CA ARG A 30 15.09 -15.05 16.91
C ARG A 30 15.43 -14.09 18.04
N ASN A 31 15.44 -12.79 17.78
CA ASN A 31 15.75 -11.76 18.77
C ASN A 31 14.50 -11.16 19.45
N GLY A 32 13.30 -11.71 19.21
CA GLY A 32 12.05 -11.26 19.83
C GLY A 32 11.58 -9.87 19.38
N VAL A 33 12.10 -9.38 18.25
CA VAL A 33 11.67 -8.08 17.68
C VAL A 33 10.23 -8.20 17.20
N LEU A 34 9.88 -9.29 16.52
CA LEU A 34 8.53 -9.50 16.02
C LEU A 34 7.50 -9.59 17.15
N ASP A 35 7.82 -10.30 18.25
CA ASP A 35 6.93 -10.43 19.40
C ASP A 35 6.58 -9.09 20.04
N ARG A 36 7.50 -8.13 19.98
CA ARG A 36 7.29 -6.75 20.49
C ARG A 36 6.63 -5.86 19.47
N PHE A 37 7.00 -5.99 18.20
CA PHE A 37 6.54 -5.14 17.13
C PHE A 37 5.09 -5.43 16.71
N VAL A 38 4.68 -6.71 16.65
CA VAL A 38 3.34 -7.11 16.20
C VAL A 38 2.21 -6.48 17.04
N PRO A 39 2.26 -6.46 18.39
CA PRO A 39 1.25 -5.78 19.20
C PRO A 39 1.21 -4.25 18.97
N ILE A 40 2.36 -3.64 18.70
CA ILE A 40 2.46 -2.20 18.40
C ILE A 40 1.79 -1.91 17.05
N LEU A 41 2.08 -2.74 16.04
CA LEU A 41 1.47 -2.65 14.73
C LEU A 41 -0.06 -2.83 14.81
N GLY A 42 -0.55 -3.81 15.58
CA GLY A 42 -1.99 -4.01 15.79
C GLY A 42 -2.67 -2.78 16.35
N LYS A 43 -2.14 -2.19 17.43
CA LYS A 43 -2.68 -0.95 18.01
C LYS A 43 -2.65 0.24 17.05
N ALA A 44 -1.56 0.37 16.30
CA ALA A 44 -1.43 1.43 15.30
C ALA A 44 -2.45 1.27 14.16
N MET A 45 -2.68 0.04 13.70
CA MET A 45 -3.70 -0.29 12.69
C MET A 45 -5.10 -0.01 13.21
N ASP A 46 -5.45 -0.49 14.41
CA ASP A 46 -6.76 -0.26 15.03
C ASP A 46 -7.03 1.25 15.19
N GLY A 47 -6.02 2.00 15.64
CA GLY A 47 -6.10 3.45 15.77
C GLY A 47 -6.29 4.17 14.43
N ALA A 48 -5.54 3.78 13.41
CA ALA A 48 -5.64 4.37 12.08
C ALA A 48 -6.98 4.06 11.40
N LEU A 49 -7.49 2.83 11.56
CA LEU A 49 -8.80 2.42 11.05
C LEU A 49 -9.93 3.19 11.72
N ALA A 50 -9.86 3.33 13.05
CA ALA A 50 -10.84 4.11 13.82
C ALA A 50 -10.86 5.59 13.38
N GLU A 51 -9.69 6.19 13.11
CA GLU A 51 -9.59 7.56 12.61
C GLU A 51 -10.12 7.71 11.18
N ALA A 52 -9.84 6.74 10.31
CA ALA A 52 -10.29 6.76 8.92
C ALA A 52 -11.78 6.39 8.77
N GLY A 53 -12.40 5.80 9.79
CA GLY A 53 -13.76 5.27 9.71
C GLY A 53 -13.89 4.07 8.75
N VAL A 54 -12.80 3.33 8.55
CA VAL A 54 -12.71 2.22 7.58
C VAL A 54 -12.71 0.88 8.33
N GLY A 55 -13.43 -0.11 7.82
CA GLY A 55 -13.41 -1.48 8.34
C GLY A 55 -12.21 -2.28 7.83
N LEU A 56 -11.75 -3.27 8.60
CA LEU A 56 -10.65 -4.16 8.19
C LEU A 56 -10.97 -4.89 6.88
N GLU A 57 -12.25 -5.23 6.63
CA GLU A 57 -12.65 -5.90 5.39
C GLU A 57 -12.32 -5.07 4.14
N GLN A 58 -12.40 -3.74 4.25
CA GLN A 58 -12.13 -2.84 3.15
C GLN A 58 -10.62 -2.75 2.84
N ILE A 59 -9.75 -2.89 3.85
CA ILE A 59 -8.31 -3.06 3.62
C ILE A 59 -8.05 -4.38 2.89
N VAL A 60 -8.66 -5.49 3.34
CA VAL A 60 -8.46 -6.80 2.70
C VAL A 60 -8.89 -6.75 1.24
N TYR A 61 -10.02 -6.10 0.94
CA TYR A 61 -10.47 -5.87 -0.42
C TYR A 61 -9.48 -5.03 -1.24
N GLN A 62 -8.95 -3.95 -0.68
CA GLN A 62 -7.93 -3.13 -1.36
C GLN A 62 -6.61 -3.88 -1.59
N ILE A 63 -6.22 -4.78 -0.69
CA ILE A 63 -5.04 -5.63 -0.85
C ILE A 63 -5.28 -6.65 -1.97
N ASP A 64 -6.48 -7.23 -2.05
CA ASP A 64 -6.84 -8.17 -3.13
C ASP A 64 -6.92 -7.45 -4.49
N GLU A 65 -7.45 -6.22 -4.50
CA GLU A 65 -7.52 -5.36 -5.68
C GLU A 65 -6.16 -4.76 -6.08
N ALA A 66 -5.20 -4.71 -5.15
CA ALA A 66 -3.82 -4.30 -5.40
C ALA A 66 -3.10 -5.33 -6.28
N GLY A 67 -3.34 -5.24 -7.58
CA GLY A 67 -2.74 -6.12 -8.58
C GLY A 67 -1.21 -6.02 -8.69
N GLU A 68 -0.67 -6.68 -9.72
CA GLU A 68 0.77 -6.85 -9.93
C GLU A 68 1.60 -5.55 -9.88
N ASP A 69 1.02 -4.41 -10.24
CA ASP A 69 1.71 -3.12 -10.21
C ASP A 69 2.07 -2.67 -8.79
N THR A 70 1.23 -2.97 -7.79
CA THR A 70 1.53 -2.66 -6.39
C THR A 70 2.65 -3.54 -5.88
N LEU A 71 2.60 -4.85 -6.19
CA LEU A 71 3.67 -5.79 -5.87
C LEU A 71 4.99 -5.39 -6.52
N ARG A 72 4.96 -4.91 -7.76
CA ARG A 72 6.14 -4.43 -8.49
C ARG A 72 6.74 -3.18 -7.84
N ARG A 73 5.90 -2.24 -7.39
CA ARG A 73 6.35 -1.05 -6.64
C ARG A 73 6.95 -1.45 -5.30
N LEU A 74 6.35 -2.38 -4.57
CA LEU A 74 6.94 -2.93 -3.33
C LEU A 74 8.32 -3.54 -3.61
N GLY A 75 8.46 -4.35 -4.66
CA GLY A 75 9.74 -4.91 -5.06
C GLY A 75 10.81 -3.84 -5.32
N LEU A 76 10.45 -2.73 -5.97
CA LEU A 76 11.35 -1.60 -6.18
C LEU A 76 11.78 -0.94 -4.87
N TYR A 77 10.87 -0.73 -3.92
CA TYR A 77 11.21 -0.20 -2.60
C TYR A 77 12.14 -1.14 -1.83
N PHE A 78 11.86 -2.46 -1.86
CA PHE A 78 12.71 -3.46 -1.23
C PHE A 78 14.11 -3.49 -1.83
N SER A 79 14.24 -3.45 -3.15
CA SER A 79 15.54 -3.45 -3.83
C SER A 79 16.41 -2.24 -3.45
N ARG A 80 15.81 -1.07 -3.22
CA ARG A 80 16.52 0.13 -2.72
C ARG A 80 16.94 -0.01 -1.26
N SER A 81 16.19 -0.78 -0.48
CA SER A 81 16.46 -1.01 0.94
C SER A 81 17.42 -2.18 1.21
N ALA A 82 17.85 -2.94 0.21
CA ALA A 82 18.64 -4.17 0.39
C ALA A 82 19.91 -3.97 1.24
N VAL A 83 20.60 -2.82 1.09
CA VAL A 83 21.78 -2.49 1.90
C VAL A 83 21.41 -2.27 3.38
N LEU A 84 20.29 -1.59 3.63
CA LEU A 84 19.78 -1.35 4.98
C LEU A 84 19.26 -2.66 5.60
N MET A 85 18.61 -3.52 4.82
CA MET A 85 18.16 -4.83 5.28
C MET A 85 19.33 -5.73 5.69
N ARG A 86 20.43 -5.71 4.94
CA ARG A 86 21.65 -6.46 5.32
C ARG A 86 22.27 -5.96 6.62
N LEU A 87 22.32 -4.66 6.84
CA LEU A 87 22.77 -4.07 8.11
C LEU A 87 21.82 -4.42 9.25
N ALA A 88 20.51 -4.38 8.99
CA ALA A 88 19.49 -4.70 9.98
C ALA A 88 19.40 -6.20 10.28
N ALA A 89 19.81 -7.08 9.36
CA ALA A 89 19.88 -8.54 9.57
C ALA A 89 20.99 -8.97 10.54
N SER A 90 21.77 -8.04 11.09
CA SER A 90 22.73 -8.31 12.16
C SER A 90 22.00 -8.62 13.48
N ASP A 91 22.26 -9.79 14.06
CA ASP A 91 21.69 -10.21 15.35
C ASP A 91 21.98 -9.20 16.47
N ALA A 92 23.15 -8.54 16.46
CA ALA A 92 23.49 -7.52 17.45
C ALA A 92 22.57 -6.29 17.33
N VAL A 93 22.28 -5.86 16.11
CA VAL A 93 21.37 -4.74 15.84
C VAL A 93 19.95 -5.13 16.24
N MET A 94 19.50 -6.31 15.87
CA MET A 94 18.15 -6.80 16.22
C MET A 94 17.95 -6.93 17.73
N LYS A 95 18.97 -7.36 18.48
CA LYS A 95 18.90 -7.41 19.94
C LYS A 95 18.75 -6.02 20.55
N VAL A 96 19.50 -5.03 20.05
CA VAL A 96 19.36 -3.63 20.48
C VAL A 96 17.97 -3.10 20.14
N LEU A 97 17.48 -3.33 18.92
CA LEU A 97 16.14 -2.92 18.50
C LEU A 97 15.05 -3.55 19.35
N SER A 98 15.17 -4.84 19.67
CA SER A 98 14.25 -5.54 20.56
C SER A 98 14.19 -4.86 21.93
N VAL A 99 15.35 -4.57 22.53
CA VAL A 99 15.44 -3.85 23.82
C VAL A 99 14.82 -2.46 23.72
N MET A 100 15.15 -1.69 22.69
CA MET A 100 14.58 -0.36 22.47
C MET A 100 13.06 -0.40 22.33
N LEU A 101 12.52 -1.33 21.54
CA LEU A 101 11.07 -1.53 21.37
C LEU A 101 10.36 -1.94 22.66
N GLY A 102 11.07 -2.50 23.65
CA GLY A 102 10.51 -2.77 24.97
C GLY A 102 10.32 -1.52 25.83
N THR A 103 10.94 -0.40 25.45
CA THR A 103 10.79 0.86 26.16
C THR A 103 9.47 1.50 25.77
N ARG A 104 8.59 1.73 26.76
CA ARG A 104 7.24 2.31 26.53
C ARG A 104 7.26 3.58 25.67
N LEU A 105 8.27 4.42 25.82
CA LEU A 105 8.43 5.65 25.06
C LEU A 105 8.67 5.37 23.56
N VAL A 106 9.58 4.44 23.26
CA VAL A 106 9.88 4.04 21.88
C VAL A 106 8.67 3.34 21.27
N SER A 107 8.02 2.42 21.99
CA SER A 107 6.83 1.72 21.49
C SER A 107 5.72 2.70 21.11
N ARG A 108 5.45 3.71 21.96
CA ARG A 108 4.45 4.76 21.68
C ARG A 108 4.82 5.63 20.49
N SER A 109 6.10 6.02 20.37
CA SER A 109 6.55 6.80 19.22
C SER A 109 6.40 6.01 17.91
N VAL A 110 6.77 4.73 17.92
CA VAL A 110 6.60 3.84 16.75
C VAL A 110 5.12 3.68 16.42
N GLU A 111 4.27 3.44 17.42
CA GLU A 111 2.82 3.36 17.25
C GLU A 111 2.26 4.64 16.61
N ALA A 112 2.63 5.82 17.11
CA ALA A 112 2.14 7.10 16.60
C ALA A 112 2.58 7.34 15.15
N VAL A 113 3.84 7.04 14.82
CA VAL A 113 4.35 7.19 13.45
C VAL A 113 3.65 6.21 12.51
N LEU A 114 3.45 4.96 12.92
CA LEU A 114 2.74 3.95 12.14
C LEU A 114 1.29 4.37 11.91
N ARG A 115 0.59 4.78 12.98
CA ARG A 115 -0.79 5.25 12.91
C ARG A 115 -0.93 6.43 11.96
N PHE A 116 -0.07 7.43 12.08
CA PHE A 116 -0.06 8.59 11.18
C PHE A 116 0.18 8.19 9.72
N SER A 117 1.16 7.32 9.48
CA SER A 117 1.52 6.86 8.13
C SER A 117 0.41 6.03 7.51
N LEU A 118 -0.21 5.14 8.28
CA LEU A 118 -1.37 4.34 7.87
C LEU A 118 -2.58 5.23 7.61
N GLY A 119 -2.85 6.20 8.49
CA GLY A 119 -3.93 7.17 8.32
C GLY A 119 -3.78 7.97 7.03
N LEU A 120 -2.57 8.42 6.70
CA LEU A 120 -2.25 9.08 5.42
C LEU A 120 -2.54 8.20 4.21
N VAL A 121 -2.12 6.92 4.26
CA VAL A 121 -2.33 5.97 3.17
C VAL A 121 -3.83 5.65 3.01
N LEU A 122 -4.53 5.39 4.12
CA LEU A 122 -5.96 5.08 4.12
C LEU A 122 -6.80 6.28 3.65
N SER A 123 -6.45 7.50 4.07
CA SER A 123 -7.14 8.72 3.64
C SER A 123 -6.90 9.02 2.15
N SER A 124 -5.68 8.77 1.67
CA SER A 124 -5.35 8.92 0.24
C SER A 124 -6.08 7.89 -0.65
N GLY A 125 -6.40 6.72 -0.09
CA GLY A 125 -7.22 5.71 -0.75
C GLY A 125 -8.72 6.00 -0.68
N ALA A 126 -9.20 6.66 0.37
CA ALA A 126 -10.61 7.01 0.55
C ALA A 126 -11.09 8.11 -0.43
N ASP A 127 -10.22 9.07 -0.78
CA ASP A 127 -10.50 10.11 -1.78
C ASP A 127 -10.44 9.61 -3.25
N ALA A 128 -9.96 8.39 -3.47
CA ALA A 128 -10.10 7.73 -4.76
C ALA A 128 -11.53 7.21 -4.90
N GLY A 129 -12.48 8.14 -5.09
CA GLY A 129 -13.91 7.88 -5.21
C GLY A 129 -14.18 6.57 -5.93
N THR A 130 -14.95 5.71 -5.25
CA THR A 130 -15.18 4.32 -5.64
C THR A 130 -15.31 4.17 -7.14
N LEU A 131 -14.70 3.15 -7.72
CA LEU A 131 -14.84 2.83 -9.15
C LEU A 131 -16.31 2.85 -9.61
N GLY A 132 -17.24 2.51 -8.71
CA GLY A 132 -18.69 2.67 -8.88
C GLY A 132 -19.17 4.12 -9.06
N GLU A 133 -18.68 5.09 -8.29
CA GLU A 133 -18.96 6.52 -8.49
C GLU A 133 -18.31 7.06 -9.78
N ARG A 134 -17.09 6.64 -10.11
CA ARG A 134 -16.44 7.01 -11.38
C ARG A 134 -17.17 6.42 -12.59
N LEU A 135 -17.71 5.21 -12.47
CA LEU A 135 -18.55 4.57 -13.49
C LEU A 135 -19.93 5.23 -13.58
N LYS A 136 -20.58 5.57 -12.47
CA LYS A 136 -21.82 6.35 -12.46
C LYS A 136 -21.63 7.74 -13.07
N ALA A 137 -20.54 8.43 -12.73
CA ALA A 137 -20.21 9.74 -13.28
C ALA A 137 -19.96 9.68 -14.81
N ARG A 138 -19.27 8.64 -15.31
CA ARG A 138 -19.07 8.43 -16.75
C ARG A 138 -20.33 7.95 -17.48
N ALA A 139 -21.16 7.12 -16.85
CA ALA A 139 -22.43 6.65 -17.43
C ALA A 139 -23.47 7.78 -17.50
N GLY A 140 -23.50 8.68 -16.51
CA GLY A 140 -24.32 9.90 -16.52
C GLY A 140 -23.87 10.90 -17.59
N ALA A 141 -22.55 11.12 -17.72
CA ALA A 141 -22.01 12.06 -18.71
C ALA A 141 -22.24 11.65 -20.18
N ARG A 142 -22.45 10.36 -20.48
CA ARG A 142 -22.78 9.88 -21.84
C ARG A 142 -24.27 9.88 -22.18
N ARG A 143 -25.18 10.07 -21.22
CA ARG A 143 -26.64 10.08 -21.47
C ARG A 143 -27.25 11.47 -21.69
N GLY A 144 -26.47 12.53 -21.46
CA GLY A 144 -26.91 13.93 -21.61
C GLY A 144 -26.24 14.69 -22.76
N GLY A 145 -25.90 14.01 -23.87
CA GLY A 145 -25.41 14.71 -25.06
C GLY A 145 -26.45 15.72 -25.55
N PRO A 146 -26.08 16.99 -25.80
CA PRO A 146 -27.03 18.02 -26.21
C PRO A 146 -27.69 17.61 -27.52
N ARG A 147 -28.99 17.28 -27.42
CA ARG A 147 -29.87 17.13 -28.57
C ARG A 147 -29.89 18.50 -29.23
N ARG A 148 -29.03 18.70 -30.23
CA ARG A 148 -29.15 19.83 -31.16
C ARG A 148 -30.49 19.64 -31.85
N GLU A 149 -31.51 20.27 -31.28
CA GLU A 149 -32.76 20.49 -31.98
C GLU A 149 -32.39 21.32 -33.21
N ALA A 150 -32.39 20.63 -34.35
CA ALA A 150 -32.33 21.23 -35.65
C ALA A 150 -33.54 22.16 -35.73
N GLN A 151 -33.27 23.46 -35.62
CA GLN A 151 -34.22 24.53 -35.87
C GLN A 151 -34.45 24.55 -37.39
N GLY A 152 -35.33 23.66 -37.84
CA GLY A 152 -35.93 23.68 -39.15
C GLY A 152 -37.25 24.44 -39.08
N GLY A 153 -37.35 25.50 -39.86
CA GLY A 153 -38.57 26.26 -40.16
C GLY A 153 -38.14 27.42 -41.04
N GLY A 154 -38.23 27.33 -42.37
CA GLY A 154 -39.49 27.16 -43.10
C GLY A 154 -40.13 28.55 -43.15
N GLU A 155 -39.72 29.40 -44.09
CA GLU A 155 -40.42 29.57 -45.36
C GLU A 155 -41.88 29.99 -45.15
N ASN A 156 -42.16 31.29 -45.27
CA ASN A 156 -43.46 31.73 -45.76
C ASN A 156 -43.36 33.09 -46.43
N GLY A 157 -43.70 33.11 -47.71
CA GLY A 157 -43.71 34.31 -48.54
C GLY A 157 -44.91 35.21 -48.25
N ARG A 158 -44.72 36.49 -48.59
CA ARG A 158 -45.66 37.34 -49.33
C ARG A 158 -44.93 38.58 -49.83
#